data_AF-A0A1G5V2D1-F1
#
_entry.id   AF-A0A1G5V2D1-F1
#
_cell.length_a   1.000
_cell.length_b   1.000
_cell.length_c   1.000
_cell.angle_alpha   90.00
_cell.angle_beta   90.00
_cell.angle_gamma   90.00
#
_symmetry.space_group_name_H-M   'P 1'
#
loop_
_entity.id
_entity.type
_entity.pdbx_description
1 polymer ?
#
loop_
_entity_poly.entity_id
_entity_poly.type
_entity_poly.pdbx_seq_one_letter_code
_entity_poly.pdbx_strand_id
1 'polypeptide(L)'
;MYSEDEKAKLMEELKEMEALKVDTGDEGEILQRDLIDFIVNGKGDRDDLIFRIELFTYAFKLFSRKEVKLENNQFTVYLNDSILEYEKIDLIKRDFDKFELVIEAVEDKGEILQNLVFSYHY
;
A
#
# COMPACT_ATOMS: atom_id res chain seq x y z
N MET A 1 -12.41 -21.70 6.60
CA MET A 1 -11.85 -21.36 7.93
C MET A 1 -10.49 -22.03 7.98
N TYR A 2 -9.40 -21.26 8.06
CA TYR A 2 -8.05 -21.82 8.10
C TYR A 2 -7.87 -22.73 9.32
N SER A 3 -7.19 -23.86 9.13
CA SER A 3 -6.80 -24.76 10.20
C SER A 3 -5.81 -24.09 11.16
N GLU A 4 -5.71 -24.60 12.40
CA GLU A 4 -4.78 -24.08 13.42
C GLU A 4 -3.33 -24.10 12.92
N ASP A 5 -2.96 -25.11 12.13
CA ASP A 5 -1.61 -25.26 11.56
C ASP A 5 -1.34 -24.25 10.43
N GLU A 6 -2.33 -23.96 9.58
CA GLU A 6 -2.21 -22.90 8.56
C GLU A 6 -2.09 -21.52 9.20
N LYS A 7 -2.82 -21.27 10.30
CA LYS A 7 -2.69 -20.02 11.06
C LYS A 7 -1.33 -19.91 11.73
N ALA A 8 -0.79 -20.99 12.29
CA ALA A 8 0.52 -20.99 12.91
C ALA A 8 1.61 -20.67 11.88
N LYS A 9 1.54 -21.27 10.69
CA LYS A 9 2.47 -21.01 9.59
C LYS A 9 2.37 -19.58 9.06
N LEU A 10 1.15 -19.06 8.86
CA LEU A 10 0.94 -17.66 8.50
C LEU A 10 1.50 -16.69 9.55
N MET A 11 1.34 -17.01 10.84
CA MET A 11 1.87 -16.20 11.94
C MET A 11 3.41 -16.27 12.04
N GLU A 12 4.02 -17.38 11.63
CA GLU A 12 5.47 -17.54 11.56
C GLU A 12 6.04 -16.77 10.38
N GLU A 13 5.46 -16.90 9.18
CA GLU A 13 5.80 -16.11 7.99
C GLU A 13 5.62 -14.60 8.26
N LEU A 14 4.55 -14.21 8.95
CA LEU A 14 4.32 -12.84 9.40
C LEU A 14 5.42 -12.35 10.34
N LYS A 15 5.83 -13.15 11.33
CA LYS A 15 6.91 -12.82 12.28
C LYS A 15 8.28 -12.70 11.61
N GLU A 16 8.57 -13.55 10.62
CA GLU A 16 9.78 -13.43 9.81
C GLU A 16 9.77 -12.14 8.98
N MET A 17 8.62 -11.76 8.43
CA MET A 17 8.40 -10.46 7.79
C MET A 17 8.49 -9.27 8.78
N GLU A 18 8.04 -9.44 10.03
CA GLU A 18 8.15 -8.40 11.07
C GLU A 18 9.60 -8.07 11.47
N ALA A 19 10.51 -9.05 11.34
CA ALA A 19 11.92 -8.93 11.72
C ALA A 19 12.80 -8.38 10.58
N LEU A 20 12.31 -8.40 9.34
CA LEU A 20 12.96 -7.74 8.22
C LEU A 20 12.82 -6.23 8.40
N LYS A 21 13.95 -5.51 8.53
CA LYS A 21 13.99 -4.11 8.11
C LYS A 21 13.47 -4.10 6.67
N VAL A 22 12.31 -3.50 6.45
CA VAL A 22 11.61 -3.52 5.16
C VAL A 22 12.47 -2.73 4.16
N ASP A 23 13.37 -3.43 3.50
CA ASP A 23 14.07 -3.00 2.30
C ASP A 23 13.37 -3.70 1.14
N THR A 24 12.41 -3.00 0.55
CA THR A 24 11.67 -3.43 -0.65
C THR A 24 12.57 -3.51 -1.88
N GLY A 25 13.85 -3.13 -1.76
CA GLY A 25 14.81 -3.07 -2.85
C GLY A 25 14.27 -2.20 -3.97
N ASP A 26 14.36 -2.70 -5.20
CA ASP A 26 13.90 -1.97 -6.39
C ASP A 26 12.38 -2.12 -6.64
N GLU A 27 11.63 -2.89 -5.83
CA GLU A 27 10.22 -3.20 -6.12
C GLU A 27 9.33 -1.94 -6.06
N GLY A 28 9.62 -1.03 -5.13
CA GLY A 28 8.93 0.25 -5.04
C GLY A 28 9.13 1.11 -6.29
N GLU A 29 10.36 1.18 -6.80
CA GLU A 29 10.69 1.92 -8.03
C GLU A 29 10.05 1.29 -9.27
N ILE A 30 10.05 -0.04 -9.36
CA ILE A 30 9.42 -0.78 -10.47
C ILE A 30 7.91 -0.53 -10.46
N LEU A 31 7.26 -0.68 -9.31
CA LEU A 31 5.82 -0.43 -9.16
C LEU A 31 5.47 1.02 -9.48
N GLN A 32 6.26 1.99 -9.00
CA GLN A 32 6.08 3.40 -9.34
C GLN A 32 6.11 3.62 -10.87
N ARG A 33 7.10 3.06 -11.57
CA ARG A 33 7.23 3.21 -13.02
C ARG A 33 6.04 2.61 -13.75
N ASP A 34 5.60 1.43 -13.34
CA ASP A 34 4.48 0.73 -13.99
C ASP A 34 3.16 1.48 -13.76
N LEU A 35 2.95 2.05 -12.57
CA LEU A 35 1.80 2.94 -12.30
C LEU A 35 1.82 4.20 -13.17
N ILE A 36 2.99 4.81 -13.37
CA ILE A 36 3.12 5.98 -14.25
C ILE A 36 2.83 5.59 -15.71
N ASP A 37 3.35 4.46 -16.19
CA ASP A 37 3.07 3.99 -17.57
C ASP A 37 1.57 3.68 -17.76
N PHE A 38 0.92 3.14 -16.74
CA PHE A 38 -0.53 2.96 -16.72
C PHE A 38 -1.28 4.29 -16.77
N ILE A 39 -0.93 5.25 -15.92
CA ILE A 39 -1.61 6.55 -15.84
C ILE A 39 -1.41 7.37 -17.12
N VAL A 40 -0.19 7.41 -17.65
CA VAL A 40 0.18 8.27 -18.79
C VAL A 40 -0.15 7.63 -20.13
N ASN A 41 0.15 6.32 -20.28
CA ASN A 41 0.05 5.63 -21.56
C ASN A 41 -1.07 4.58 -21.62
N GLY A 42 -1.79 4.34 -20.52
CA GLY A 42 -2.83 3.32 -20.45
C GLY A 42 -2.29 1.89 -20.57
N LYS A 43 -1.01 1.67 -20.24
CA LYS A 43 -0.35 0.37 -20.36
C LYS A 43 -0.29 -0.36 -19.02
N GLY A 44 -0.61 -1.65 -19.04
CA GLY A 44 -0.62 -2.50 -17.85
C GLY A 44 -2.04 -2.99 -17.51
N ASP A 45 -2.11 -3.93 -16.58
CA ASP A 45 -3.37 -4.46 -16.08
C ASP A 45 -3.71 -3.77 -14.74
N ARG A 46 -4.93 -3.22 -14.64
CA ARG A 46 -5.36 -2.45 -13.47
C ARG A 46 -5.43 -3.31 -12.22
N ASP A 47 -5.92 -4.54 -12.34
CA ASP A 47 -6.15 -5.43 -11.20
C ASP A 47 -4.80 -5.97 -10.69
N ASP A 48 -3.84 -6.25 -11.59
CA ASP A 48 -2.44 -6.54 -11.23
C ASP A 48 -1.78 -5.38 -10.46
N LEU A 49 -1.95 -4.14 -10.93
CA LEU A 49 -1.38 -2.96 -10.26
C LEU A 49 -2.00 -2.73 -8.88
N ILE A 50 -3.32 -2.89 -8.74
CA ILE A 50 -4.02 -2.81 -7.45
C ILE A 50 -3.46 -3.86 -6.50
N PHE A 51 -3.35 -5.11 -6.95
CA PHE A 51 -2.80 -6.20 -6.14
C PHE A 51 -1.35 -5.94 -5.70
N ARG A 52 -0.52 -5.40 -6.59
CA ARG A 52 0.87 -5.03 -6.27
C ARG A 52 0.97 -3.89 -5.26
N ILE A 53 0.09 -2.88 -5.33
CA ILE A 53 0.00 -1.83 -4.31
C ILE A 53 -0.37 -2.43 -2.95
N GLU A 54 -1.33 -3.35 -2.92
CA GLU A 54 -1.75 -4.03 -1.68
C GLU A 54 -0.61 -4.86 -1.08
N LEU A 55 0.11 -5.64 -1.88
CA LEU A 55 1.27 -6.39 -1.41
C LEU A 55 2.40 -5.46 -0.91
N PHE A 56 2.67 -4.39 -1.65
CA PHE A 56 3.69 -3.43 -1.27
C PHE A 56 3.37 -2.76 0.07
N THR A 57 2.14 -2.26 0.25
CA THR A 57 1.70 -1.64 1.51
C THR A 57 1.64 -2.64 2.67
N TYR A 58 1.28 -3.89 2.39
CA TYR A 58 1.31 -4.98 3.35
C TYR A 58 2.73 -5.27 3.88
N ALA A 59 3.77 -5.14 3.05
CA ALA A 59 5.16 -5.30 3.49
C ALA A 59 5.54 -4.30 4.60
N PHE A 60 4.92 -3.12 4.63
CA PHE A 60 5.07 -2.12 5.70
C PHE A 60 4.08 -2.31 6.86
N LYS A 61 3.32 -3.42 6.89
CA LYS A 61 2.24 -3.68 7.84
C LYS A 61 1.12 -2.63 7.80
N LEU A 62 0.90 -2.03 6.63
CA LEU A 62 -0.23 -1.13 6.40
C LEU A 62 -1.40 -1.93 5.82
N PHE A 63 -2.35 -2.29 6.68
CA PHE A 63 -3.49 -3.13 6.29
C PHE A 63 -4.63 -2.28 5.73
N SER A 64 -5.11 -2.67 4.55
CA SER A 64 -6.25 -2.02 3.90
C SER A 64 -7.58 -2.62 4.37
N ARG A 65 -8.55 -1.78 4.74
CA ARG A 65 -9.91 -2.18 5.14
C ARG A 65 -10.83 -2.48 3.94
N LYS A 66 -10.43 -2.04 2.76
CA LYS A 66 -11.09 -2.28 1.46
C LYS A 66 -10.07 -2.17 0.35
N GLU A 67 -10.43 -2.69 -0.82
CA GLU A 67 -9.58 -2.74 -2.02
C GLU A 67 -8.96 -1.37 -2.34
N VAL A 68 -7.69 -1.37 -2.73
CA VAL A 68 -7.01 -0.17 -3.22
C VAL A 68 -7.72 0.37 -4.45
N LYS A 69 -7.95 1.69 -4.46
CA LYS A 69 -8.65 2.34 -5.55
C LYS A 69 -7.66 3.06 -6.46
N LEU A 70 -7.44 2.54 -7.68
CA LEU A 70 -6.66 3.20 -8.73
C LEU A 70 -7.62 3.85 -9.75
N GLU A 71 -7.66 5.18 -9.81
CA GLU A 71 -8.52 5.94 -10.73
C GLU A 71 -7.85 7.24 -11.19
N ASN A 72 -8.05 7.61 -12.47
CA ASN A 72 -7.43 8.80 -13.08
C ASN A 72 -5.90 8.77 -12.89
N ASN A 73 -5.36 9.79 -12.24
CA ASN A 73 -3.94 9.97 -11.92
C ASN A 73 -3.62 9.66 -10.45
N GLN A 74 -4.48 8.94 -9.74
CA GLN A 74 -4.32 8.69 -8.31
C GLN A 74 -4.61 7.26 -7.91
N PHE A 75 -3.96 6.81 -6.83
CA PHE A 75 -4.36 5.62 -6.10
C PHE A 75 -4.60 5.91 -4.62
N THR A 76 -5.58 5.23 -4.03
CA THR A 76 -5.96 5.40 -2.63
C THR A 76 -5.85 4.09 -1.88
N VAL A 77 -5.09 4.11 -0.79
CA VAL A 77 -4.95 3.03 0.18
C VAL A 77 -5.81 3.34 1.39
N TYR A 78 -6.72 2.45 1.73
CA TYR A 78 -7.71 2.67 2.79
C TYR A 78 -7.30 1.95 4.06
N LEU A 79 -6.58 2.62 4.96
CA LEU A 79 -6.00 1.96 6.12
C LEU A 79 -7.07 1.54 7.12
N ASN A 80 -6.82 0.43 7.80
CA ASN A 80 -7.60 -0.02 8.95
C ASN A 80 -7.07 0.54 10.28
N ASP A 81 -6.31 1.64 10.22
CA ASP A 81 -5.68 2.26 11.38
C ASP A 81 -6.03 3.76 11.46
N SER A 82 -6.07 4.24 12.70
CA SER A 82 -6.27 5.63 13.09
C SER A 82 -4.93 6.34 13.36
N ILE A 83 -3.85 5.59 13.51
CA ILE A 83 -2.51 6.10 13.83
C ILE A 83 -1.55 5.66 12.72
N LEU A 84 -0.80 6.61 12.18
CA LEU A 84 0.27 6.35 11.22
C LEU A 84 1.63 6.48 11.87
N GLU A 85 2.45 5.44 11.76
CA GLU A 85 3.86 5.52 12.08
C GLU A 85 4.59 6.27 10.96
N TYR A 86 5.13 7.45 11.29
CA TYR A 86 5.80 8.32 10.33
C TYR A 86 6.93 7.61 9.57
N GLU A 87 7.70 6.75 10.23
CA GLU A 87 8.81 6.02 9.61
C GLU A 87 8.37 5.14 8.44
N LYS A 88 7.22 4.45 8.57
CA LYS A 88 6.65 3.62 7.49
C LYS A 88 6.20 4.47 6.31
N ILE A 89 5.57 5.61 6.60
CA ILE A 89 5.12 6.55 5.58
C ILE A 89 6.30 7.17 4.83
N ASP A 90 7.38 7.52 5.54
CA ASP A 90 8.59 8.05 4.92
C ASP A 90 9.23 7.05 3.96
N LEU A 91 9.27 5.75 4.31
CA LEU A 91 9.78 4.70 3.42
C LEU A 91 8.93 4.57 2.15
N ILE A 92 7.61 4.46 2.30
CA ILE A 92 6.69 4.38 1.15
C ILE A 92 6.81 5.63 0.27
N LYS A 93 6.97 6.81 0.87
CA LYS A 93 7.09 8.07 0.14
C LYS A 93 8.41 8.18 -0.64
N ARG A 94 9.49 7.57 -0.14
CA ARG A 94 10.77 7.46 -0.86
C ARG A 94 10.63 6.59 -2.10
N ASP A 95 9.93 5.48 -1.99
CA ASP A 95 9.69 4.57 -3.13
C ASP A 95 8.74 5.20 -4.16
N PHE A 96 7.70 5.92 -3.69
CA PHE A 96 6.77 6.69 -4.53
C PHE A 96 7.13 8.18 -4.59
N ASP A 97 8.38 8.51 -4.89
CA ASP A 97 8.88 9.89 -4.89
C ASP A 97 8.18 10.79 -5.94
N LYS A 98 7.67 10.22 -7.04
CA LYS A 98 6.96 10.94 -8.12
C LYS A 98 5.49 11.23 -7.82
N PHE A 99 4.92 10.62 -6.79
CA PHE A 99 3.54 10.86 -6.37
C PHE A 99 3.50 11.86 -5.22
N GLU A 100 2.61 12.84 -5.27
CA GLU A 100 2.24 13.61 -4.08
C GLU A 100 1.44 12.71 -3.13
N LEU A 101 1.75 12.74 -1.83
CA LEU A 101 1.02 11.99 -0.81
C LEU A 101 0.16 12.95 0.02
N VAL A 102 -1.14 12.68 0.07
CA VAL A 102 -2.10 13.32 0.97
C VAL A 102 -2.63 12.26 1.95
N ILE A 103 -2.62 12.59 3.25
CA ILE A 103 -3.18 11.74 4.30
C ILE A 103 -4.53 12.33 4.69
N GLU A 104 -5.60 11.56 4.49
CA GLU A 104 -6.96 11.97 4.82
C GLU A 104 -7.47 11.24 6.04
N ALA A 105 -8.01 11.97 7.02
CA ALA A 105 -8.78 11.39 8.11
C ALA A 105 -10.25 11.25 7.67
N VAL A 106 -10.80 10.05 7.78
CA VAL A 106 -12.18 9.74 7.38
C VAL A 106 -12.91 9.02 8.50
N GLU A 107 -14.18 9.37 8.70
CA GLU A 107 -15.06 8.64 9.61
C GLU A 107 -15.67 7.44 8.87
N ASP A 108 -15.46 6.24 9.40
CA ASP A 108 -16.02 4.99 8.88
C ASP A 108 -16.61 4.21 10.05
N LYS A 109 -17.94 3.98 10.04
CA LYS A 109 -18.68 3.26 11.10
C LYS A 109 -18.44 3.80 12.52
N GLY A 110 -18.19 5.11 12.66
CA GLY A 110 -17.95 5.77 13.95
C GLY A 110 -16.51 5.71 14.46
N GLU A 111 -15.57 5.21 13.63
CA GLU A 111 -14.13 5.26 13.88
C GLU A 111 -13.47 6.27 12.93
N ILE A 112 -12.47 7.01 13.43
CA ILE A 112 -11.64 7.89 12.59
C ILE A 112 -10.46 7.08 12.07
N LEU A 113 -10.45 6.79 10.78
CA LEU A 113 -9.43 6.03 10.09
C LEU A 113 -8.67 6.92 9.11
N GLN A 114 -7.54 6.42 8.62
CA GLN A 114 -6.70 7.16 7.67
C GLN A 114 -6.77 6.56 6.26
N ASN A 115 -6.69 7.42 5.24
CA ASN A 115 -6.44 7.01 3.86
C ASN A 115 -5.13 7.64 3.39
N LEU A 116 -4.36 6.91 2.59
CA LEU A 116 -3.22 7.44 1.85
C LEU A 116 -3.64 7.66 0.41
N VAL A 117 -3.61 8.91 -0.04
CA VAL A 117 -3.93 9.29 -1.42
C VAL A 117 -2.62 9.68 -2.10
N PHE A 118 -2.24 8.92 -3.12
CA PHE A 118 -1.07 9.20 -3.93
C PHE A 118 -1.52 9.75 -5.28
N SER A 119 -1.07 10.94 -5.64
CA SER A 119 -1.46 11.64 -6.87
C SER A 119 -0.25 11.93 -7.75
N TYR A 120 -0.32 11.53 -9.02
CA TYR A 120 0.70 11.85 -10.02
C TYR A 120 0.31 13.13 -10.78
N HIS A 121 1.20 14.12 -10.80
CA HIS A 121 1.00 15.37 -11.53
C HIS A 121 1.93 15.40 -12.75
N TYR A 122 1.34 15.58 -13.94
CA TYR A 122 2.04 15.64 -15.23
C TYR A 122 2.18 17.09 -15.72
#